data_AF-K8P5U5-F1
#
_entry.id   AF-K8P5U5-F1
#
_cell.length_a   1.000
_cell.length_b   1.000
_cell.length_c   1.000
_cell.angle_alpha   90.00
_cell.angle_beta   90.00
_cell.angle_gamma   90.00
#
_symmetry.space_group_name_H-M   'P 1'
#
loop_
_entity.id
_entity.type
_entity.pdbx_description
1 polymer ?
#
loop_
_entity_poly.entity_id
_entity_poly.type
_entity_poly.pdbx_seq_one_letter_code
_entity_poly.pdbx_strand_id
1 'polypeptide(L)'
;MLAALALVIYSATTVYQGAQGFNPAFIEDVKKRMQDDFAAKNITVTEISMLRRGPRELAGFVKLKTPGSNEIEQKNCTATMAEDKVTTSWSCQ
;
A
#
# COMPACT_ATOMS: atom_id res chain seq x y z
N MET A 1 38.00 5.89 14.86
CA MET A 1 36.63 5.44 14.53
C MET A 1 35.80 6.68 14.28
N LEU A 2 35.41 6.94 13.04
CA LEU A 2 34.51 8.03 12.68
C LEU A 2 33.40 7.41 11.83
N ALA A 3 32.28 7.11 12.48
CA ALA A 3 31.07 6.68 11.81
C ALA A 3 30.39 7.92 11.23
N ALA A 4 30.38 8.05 9.90
CA ALA A 4 29.59 9.04 9.20
C ALA A 4 28.26 8.40 8.80
N LEU A 5 27.19 8.82 9.47
CA LEU A 5 25.81 8.48 9.15
C LEU A 5 25.49 8.92 7.72
N ALA A 6 25.17 7.96 6.86
CA ALA A 6 24.62 8.23 5.55
C ALA A 6 23.19 8.75 5.71
N LEU A 7 23.02 10.07 5.57
CA LEU A 7 21.72 10.69 5.38
C LEU A 7 21.19 10.24 4.01
N VAL A 8 20.33 9.24 4.01
CA VAL A 8 19.54 8.88 2.82
C VAL A 8 18.49 9.96 2.66
N ILE A 9 18.83 10.98 1.89
CA ILE A 9 17.91 12.04 1.48
C ILE A 9 16.94 11.38 0.51
N TYR A 10 15.77 10.95 1.01
CA TYR A 10 14.65 10.62 0.15
C TYR A 10 14.25 11.92 -0.56
N SER A 11 14.69 12.05 -1.81
CA SER A 11 14.18 13.06 -2.72
C SER A 11 12.68 12.85 -2.83
N ALA A 12 11.92 13.77 -2.22
CA ALA A 12 10.48 13.87 -2.42
C ALA A 12 10.27 14.03 -3.93
N THR A 13 9.86 12.94 -4.57
CA THR A 13 9.53 12.95 -5.98
C THR A 13 8.40 13.94 -6.18
N THR A 14 8.62 14.81 -7.14
CA THR A 14 7.75 15.89 -7.57
C THR A 14 6.30 15.42 -7.61
N VAL A 15 5.43 16.10 -6.86
CA VAL A 15 4.00 15.86 -6.84
C VAL A 15 3.47 16.14 -8.25
N TYR A 16 3.26 15.07 -9.00
CA TYR A 16 2.74 15.10 -10.37
C TYR A 16 1.31 15.65 -10.32
N GLN A 17 1.19 16.97 -10.50
CA GLN A 17 -0.09 17.65 -10.72
C GLN A 17 -0.66 17.17 -12.05
N GLY A 18 -1.53 16.16 -12.02
CA GLY A 18 -2.19 15.72 -13.26
C GLY A 18 -3.10 14.51 -13.19
N ALA A 19 -3.19 13.78 -12.08
CA ALA A 19 -4.06 12.60 -12.02
C ALA A 19 -5.28 12.85 -11.13
N GLN A 20 -6.46 12.82 -11.73
CA GLN A 20 -7.72 12.68 -11.01
C GLN A 20 -7.74 11.32 -10.30
N GLY A 21 -7.24 11.27 -9.06
CA GLY A 21 -7.31 10.10 -8.18
C GLY A 21 -6.11 9.17 -8.22
N PHE A 22 -6.32 7.85 -8.02
CA PHE A 22 -5.25 6.88 -7.79
C PHE A 22 -4.31 6.65 -8.98
N ASN A 23 -3.27 7.46 -9.17
CA ASN A 23 -2.24 7.23 -10.18
C ASN A 23 -1.38 5.99 -9.85
N PRO A 24 -0.58 5.46 -10.79
CA PRO A 24 0.24 4.27 -10.54
C PRO A 24 1.14 4.39 -9.30
N ALA A 25 1.75 5.54 -9.05
CA ALA A 25 2.60 5.75 -7.88
C ALA A 25 1.80 5.68 -6.56
N PHE A 26 0.60 6.28 -6.51
CA PHE A 26 -0.31 6.18 -5.37
C PHE A 26 -0.80 4.74 -5.14
N ILE A 27 -1.04 3.98 -6.22
CA ILE A 27 -1.44 2.57 -6.09
C ILE A 27 -0.31 1.77 -5.43
N GLU A 28 0.94 1.95 -5.87
CA GLU A 28 2.09 1.28 -5.28
C GLU A 28 2.34 1.71 -3.83
N ASP A 29 2.17 3.00 -3.52
CA ASP A 29 2.24 3.54 -2.16
C ASP A 29 1.16 2.94 -1.23
N VAL A 30 -0.08 2.79 -1.70
CA VAL A 30 -1.15 2.08 -0.96
C VAL A 30 -0.78 0.61 -0.73
N LYS A 31 -0.32 -0.10 -1.76
CA LYS A 31 0.11 -1.51 -1.61
C LYS A 31 1.24 -1.65 -0.58
N LYS A 32 2.21 -0.72 -0.60
CA LYS A 32 3.30 -0.69 0.37
C LYS A 32 2.79 -0.48 1.80
N ARG A 33 1.89 0.49 2.02
CA ARG A 33 1.27 0.69 3.35
C ARG A 33 0.50 -0.55 3.82
N MET A 34 -0.25 -1.21 2.93
CA MET A 34 -0.93 -2.46 3.25
C MET A 34 0.08 -3.53 3.70
N GLN A 35 1.17 -3.71 2.96
CA GLN A 35 2.23 -4.66 3.31
C GLN A 35 2.87 -4.35 4.67
N ASP A 36 3.20 -3.08 4.92
CA ASP A 36 3.82 -2.64 6.17
C ASP A 36 2.87 -2.86 7.37
N ASP A 37 1.56 -2.59 7.21
CA ASP A 37 0.55 -2.78 8.25
C ASP A 37 0.30 -4.26 8.60
N PHE A 38 0.39 -5.18 7.62
CA PHE A 38 0.33 -6.62 7.88
C PHE A 38 1.64 -7.13 8.51
N ALA A 39 2.79 -6.64 8.05
CA ALA A 39 4.09 -6.98 8.62
C ALA A 39 4.19 -6.56 10.10
N ALA A 40 3.64 -5.40 10.47
CA ALA A 40 3.56 -4.94 11.87
C ALA A 40 2.75 -5.90 12.78
N LYS A 41 1.90 -6.76 12.19
CA LYS A 41 1.11 -7.79 12.89
C LYS A 41 1.74 -9.19 12.78
N ASN A 42 3.00 -9.28 12.32
CA ASN A 42 3.69 -10.52 11.98
C ASN A 42 2.99 -11.35 10.88
N ILE A 43 2.11 -10.77 10.07
CA ILE A 43 1.44 -11.47 8.97
C ILE A 43 2.29 -11.29 7.70
N THR A 44 2.61 -12.40 7.02
CA THR A 44 3.33 -12.35 5.75
C THR A 44 2.36 -12.11 4.61
N VAL A 45 2.57 -11.06 3.83
CA VAL A 45 1.81 -10.83 2.58
C VAL A 45 2.55 -11.52 1.43
N THR A 46 1.88 -12.44 0.76
CA THR A 46 2.45 -13.19 -0.38
C THR A 46 2.08 -12.57 -1.73
N GLU A 47 0.94 -11.87 -1.79
CA GLU A 47 0.48 -11.17 -2.98
C GLU A 47 -0.44 -10.01 -2.60
N ILE A 48 -0.33 -8.88 -3.30
CA ILE A 48 -1.30 -7.78 -3.26
C ILE A 48 -1.68 -7.43 -4.69
N SER A 49 -2.97 -7.52 -4.99
CA SER A 49 -3.53 -7.04 -6.25
C SER A 49 -4.56 -5.98 -5.96
N MET A 50 -4.32 -4.75 -6.44
CA MET A 50 -5.24 -3.63 -6.30
C MET A 50 -5.36 -2.94 -7.65
N LEU A 51 -6.58 -2.87 -8.16
CA LEU A 51 -6.90 -2.30 -9.46
C LEU A 51 -7.87 -1.13 -9.30
N ARG A 52 -7.73 -0.14 -10.17
CA ARG A 52 -8.60 1.04 -10.17
C ARG A 52 -10.02 0.63 -10.59
N ARG A 53 -11.00 0.86 -9.72
CA ARG A 53 -12.44 0.65 -9.98
C ARG A 53 -13.15 1.95 -10.38
N GLY A 54 -12.66 3.08 -9.85
CA GLY A 54 -13.15 4.41 -10.17
C GLY A 54 -12.04 5.45 -9.93
N PRO A 55 -12.30 6.74 -10.14
CA PRO A 55 -11.28 7.78 -9.96
C PRO A 55 -10.64 7.71 -8.57
N ARG A 56 -11.44 7.52 -7.52
CA ARG A 56 -11.01 7.52 -6.12
C ARG A 56 -11.16 6.16 -5.42
N GLU A 57 -11.23 5.08 -6.20
CA GLU A 57 -11.48 3.75 -5.66
C GLU A 57 -10.55 2.70 -6.27
N LEU A 58 -9.95 1.89 -5.39
CA LEU A 58 -9.30 0.64 -5.74
C LEU A 58 -10.09 -0.53 -5.16
N ALA A 59 -10.08 -1.65 -5.89
CA ALA A 59 -10.60 -2.93 -5.41
C ALA A 59 -9.65 -4.05 -5.83
N GLY A 60 -9.60 -5.10 -5.02
CA GLY A 60 -8.78 -6.27 -5.30
C GLY A 60 -8.67 -7.18 -4.09
N PHE A 61 -7.49 -7.72 -3.83
CA PHE A 61 -7.27 -8.69 -2.77
C PHE A 61 -5.84 -8.65 -2.21
N VAL A 62 -5.69 -9.25 -1.04
CA VAL A 62 -4.40 -9.64 -0.45
C VAL A 62 -4.39 -11.13 -0.19
N LYS A 63 -3.23 -11.76 -0.40
CA LYS A 63 -2.96 -13.12 0.06
C LYS A 63 -2.01 -13.06 1.26
N LEU A 64 -2.42 -13.70 2.33
CA LEU A 64 -1.79 -13.61 3.65
C LEU A 64 -1.37 -15.00 4.11
N LYS A 65 -0.25 -15.06 4.82
CA LYS A 65 0.22 -16.23 5.54
C LYS A 65 0.46 -15.85 7.00
N THR A 66 -0.33 -16.42 7.89
CA THR A 66 -0.21 -16.24 9.34
C THR A 66 0.96 -17.05 9.89
N PRO A 67 1.72 -16.55 10.88
CA PRO A 67 2.80 -17.32 11.52
C PRO A 67 2.32 -18.68 12.03
N GLY A 68 3.09 -19.73 11.74
CA GLY A 68 2.76 -21.09 12.15
C GLY A 68 1.70 -21.79 11.29
N SER A 69 1.06 -21.10 10.34
CA SER A 69 0.17 -21.71 9.36
C SER A 69 0.88 -21.89 8.01
N ASN A 70 0.56 -22.99 7.32
CA ASN A 70 0.92 -23.17 5.91
C ASN A 70 -0.22 -22.78 4.96
N GLU A 71 -1.38 -22.44 5.51
CA GLU A 71 -2.53 -21.96 4.75
C GLU A 71 -2.29 -20.53 4.26
N ILE A 72 -2.73 -20.28 3.02
CA ILE A 72 -2.76 -18.94 2.43
C ILE A 72 -4.20 -18.49 2.43
N GLU A 73 -4.50 -17.46 3.21
CA GLU A 73 -5.81 -16.80 3.23
C GLU A 73 -5.85 -15.70 2.17
N GLN A 74 -6.92 -15.65 1.38
CA GLN A 74 -7.18 -14.52 0.49
C GLN A 74 -8.28 -13.65 1.08
N LYS A 75 -8.03 -12.34 1.20
CA LYS A 75 -9.00 -11.35 1.68
C LYS A 75 -9.26 -10.31 0.61
N ASN A 76 -10.53 -9.95 0.44
CA ASN A 76 -10.91 -8.92 -0.52
C ASN A 76 -10.64 -7.55 0.09
N CYS A 77 -10.01 -6.67 -0.67
CA CYS A 77 -9.61 -5.35 -0.18
C CYS A 77 -10.16 -4.24 -1.06
N THR A 78 -10.46 -3.13 -0.41
CA THR A 78 -10.84 -1.88 -1.06
C THR A 78 -9.97 -0.76 -0.54
N ALA A 79 -9.70 0.23 -1.38
CA ALA A 79 -9.08 1.48 -0.95
C ALA A 79 -9.83 2.67 -1.54
N THR A 80 -9.98 3.73 -0.75
CA THR A 80 -10.65 4.97 -1.17
C THR A 80 -9.74 6.17 -0.98
N MET A 81 -9.92 7.17 -1.83
CA MET A 81 -9.24 8.46 -1.74
C MET A 81 -10.23 9.55 -1.33
N ALA A 82 -9.88 10.31 -0.31
CA ALA A 82 -10.67 11.44 0.15
C ALA A 82 -10.71 12.57 -0.90
N GLU A 83 -11.56 13.57 -0.66
CA GLU A 83 -11.73 14.69 -1.59
C GLU A 83 -10.50 15.60 -1.70
N ASP A 84 -9.65 15.60 -0.68
CA ASP A 84 -8.35 16.28 -0.68
C ASP A 84 -7.35 15.67 -1.69
N LYS A 85 -7.68 14.52 -2.29
CA LYS A 85 -6.87 13.75 -3.25
C LYS A 85 -5.51 13.29 -2.72
N VAL A 86 -5.32 13.32 -1.40
CA VAL A 86 -4.07 12.95 -0.72
C VAL A 86 -4.34 11.86 0.30
N THR A 87 -5.39 12.00 1.10
CA THR A 87 -5.72 11.04 2.14
C THR A 87 -6.31 9.78 1.50
N THR A 88 -5.72 8.63 1.82
CA THR A 88 -6.21 7.33 1.37
C THR A 88 -6.48 6.43 2.56
N SER A 89 -7.55 5.64 2.47
CA SER A 89 -7.91 4.62 3.46
C SER A 89 -8.15 3.30 2.77
N TRP A 90 -7.95 2.19 3.47
CA TRP A 90 -8.16 0.86 2.94
C TRP A 90 -8.72 -0.07 4.00
N SER A 91 -9.38 -1.13 3.54
CA SER A 91 -9.90 -2.20 4.40
C SER A 91 -9.86 -3.53 3.66
N CYS A 92 -9.66 -4.61 4.41
CA CYS A 92 -9.72 -5.98 3.91
C CYS A 92 -10.69 -6.79 4.75
N GLN A 93 -11.55 -7.57 4.09
CA GLN A 93 -12.52 -8.47 4.69
C GLN A 93 -12.09 -9.91 4.46
#